data_AF-A0A4Y9Z366-F1
#
_entry.id   AF-A0A4Y9Z366-F1
#
_cell.length_a   1.000
_cell.length_b   1.000
_cell.length_c   1.000
_cell.angle_alpha   90.00
_cell.angle_beta   90.00
_cell.angle_gamma   90.00
#
_symmetry.space_group_name_H-M   'P 1'
#
loop_
_entity.id
_entity.type
_entity.pdbx_description
1 polymer ?
#
loop_
_entity_poly.entity_id
_entity_poly.type
_entity_poly.pdbx_seq_one_letter_code
_entity_poly.pdbx_strand_id
1 'polypeptide(L)'
;MLAGKLPELSTITIEDAEWTVGLMRVEDFGYLASFDLVHTLTIFKVTMSSIAQLARLISALPGMRKLYCFHVDCSEKHPVSPVCLPRNSASLEILEVRWVAPAVEDLLVRISQASRLRKLYFGVDGEGTSSSAGSSLRSQAFLDASAASVEVLILRIAPDSSVDSHAVDSTVGKLYTFALRLSH
;
A
#
# COMPACT_ATOMS: atom_id res chain seq x y z
N MET A 1 -0.55 21.68 17.00
CA MET A 1 -1.57 20.62 16.80
C MET A 1 -2.64 21.11 15.84
N LEU A 2 -2.90 20.35 14.78
CA LEU A 2 -4.00 20.59 13.81
C LEU A 2 -5.28 19.83 14.18
N ALA A 3 -5.21 18.92 15.15
CA ALA A 3 -6.37 18.23 15.73
C ALA A 3 -7.44 19.26 16.16
N GLY A 4 -8.68 19.05 15.72
CA GLY A 4 -9.80 19.97 15.98
C GLY A 4 -9.83 21.24 15.12
N LYS A 5 -8.81 21.50 14.30
CA LYS A 5 -8.80 22.64 13.34
C LYS A 5 -9.21 22.25 11.94
N LEU A 6 -9.18 20.96 11.62
CA LEU A 6 -9.54 20.40 10.32
C LEU A 6 -10.63 19.34 10.49
N PRO A 7 -11.86 19.73 10.89
CA PRO A 7 -12.92 18.78 11.19
C PRO A 7 -13.35 17.96 9.97
N GLU A 8 -13.25 18.54 8.76
CA GLU A 8 -13.64 17.91 7.49
C GLU A 8 -12.48 17.18 6.80
N LEU A 9 -11.34 16.98 7.48
CA LEU A 9 -10.19 16.29 6.89
C LEU A 9 -10.54 14.82 6.61
N SER A 10 -10.50 14.43 5.34
CA SER A 10 -10.89 13.08 4.90
C SER A 10 -9.74 12.28 4.27
N THR A 11 -8.67 12.95 3.89
CA THR A 11 -7.54 12.38 3.16
C THR A 11 -6.23 12.88 3.76
N ILE A 12 -5.30 11.95 3.98
CA ILE A 12 -3.91 12.25 4.34
C ILE A 12 -3.01 11.69 3.25
N THR A 13 -2.13 12.55 2.73
CA THR A 13 -1.08 12.16 1.78
C THR A 13 0.28 12.42 2.40
N ILE A 14 1.14 11.41 2.36
CA ILE A 14 2.55 11.51 2.76
C ILE A 14 3.37 11.21 1.51
N GLU A 15 4.16 12.19 1.09
CA GLU A 15 4.92 12.16 -0.15
C GLU A 15 6.38 12.56 0.10
N ASP A 16 7.31 11.93 -0.62
CA ASP A 16 8.74 12.25 -0.66
C ASP A 16 9.37 12.38 0.74
N ALA A 17 9.15 11.37 1.58
CA ALA A 17 9.57 11.38 2.98
C ALA A 17 10.53 10.24 3.33
N GLU A 18 11.55 10.54 4.13
CA GLU A 18 12.45 9.54 4.71
C GLU A 18 12.28 9.52 6.23
N TRP A 19 11.88 8.37 6.78
CA TRP A 19 11.65 8.20 8.21
C TRP A 19 12.83 7.48 8.84
N THR A 20 13.75 8.25 9.38
CA THR A 20 14.90 7.73 10.11
C THR A 20 14.51 7.32 11.54
N VAL A 21 15.36 6.50 12.17
CA VAL A 21 15.16 6.08 13.56
C VAL A 21 15.15 7.32 14.46
N GLY A 22 14.05 7.50 15.19
CA GLY A 22 13.85 8.62 16.12
C GLY A 22 13.18 9.87 15.53
N LEU A 23 12.94 9.92 14.21
CA LEU A 23 12.24 11.04 13.57
C LEU A 23 10.73 11.00 13.81
N MET A 24 10.14 9.81 13.73
CA MET A 24 8.72 9.55 14.01
C MET A 24 8.62 8.73 15.29
N ARG A 25 8.19 9.36 16.38
CA ARG A 25 7.93 8.67 17.63
C ARG A 25 6.53 8.08 17.62
N VAL A 26 6.27 7.11 18.50
CA VAL A 26 4.97 6.43 18.57
C VAL A 26 3.87 7.42 18.94
N GLU A 27 4.21 8.41 19.77
CA GLU A 27 3.29 9.43 20.25
C GLU A 27 2.82 10.36 19.13
N ASP A 28 3.65 10.56 18.09
CA ASP A 28 3.32 11.44 16.97
C ASP A 28 2.15 10.88 16.15
N PHE A 29 2.05 9.56 16.02
CA PHE A 29 0.91 8.90 15.38
C PHE A 29 -0.36 9.00 16.22
N GLY A 30 -0.25 9.09 17.54
CA GLY A 30 -1.42 9.18 18.44
C GLY A 30 -2.32 10.37 18.12
N TYR A 31 -1.77 11.48 17.63
CA TYR A 31 -2.55 12.64 17.21
C TYR A 31 -3.42 12.38 15.98
N LEU A 32 -3.04 11.44 15.12
CA LEU A 32 -3.81 11.10 13.92
C LEU A 32 -5.15 10.44 14.26
N ALA A 33 -5.24 9.82 15.43
CA ALA A 33 -6.48 9.22 15.93
C ALA A 33 -7.58 10.25 16.21
N SER A 34 -7.25 11.55 16.23
CA SER A 34 -8.26 12.61 16.36
C SER A 34 -8.96 12.96 15.03
N PHE A 35 -8.49 12.42 13.91
CA PHE A 35 -9.09 12.66 12.59
C PHE A 35 -10.03 11.52 12.20
N ASP A 36 -11.18 11.45 12.85
CA ASP A 36 -12.15 10.35 12.69
C ASP A 36 -12.74 10.24 11.27
N LEU A 37 -12.74 11.34 10.52
CA LEU A 37 -13.24 11.39 9.14
C LEU A 37 -12.20 10.98 8.09
N VAL A 38 -10.94 10.77 8.48
CA VAL A 38 -9.90 10.34 7.53
C VAL A 38 -10.15 8.91 7.11
N HIS A 39 -10.63 8.75 5.88
CA HIS A 39 -10.91 7.47 5.27
C HIS A 39 -9.87 7.07 4.22
N THR A 40 -8.96 7.98 3.84
CA THR A 40 -7.96 7.74 2.81
C THR A 40 -6.56 8.11 3.28
N LEU A 41 -5.65 7.14 3.17
CA LEU A 41 -4.22 7.33 3.35
C LEU A 41 -3.49 7.02 2.05
N THR A 42 -2.70 7.98 1.58
CA THR A 42 -1.80 7.81 0.44
C THR A 42 -0.36 7.97 0.89
N ILE A 43 0.48 7.00 0.57
CA ILE A 43 1.92 6.99 0.86
C ILE A 43 2.63 6.85 -0.49
N PHE A 44 3.42 7.85 -0.86
CA PHE A 44 4.10 7.91 -2.15
C PHE A 44 5.58 8.27 -1.96
N LYS A 45 6.50 7.45 -2.47
CA LYS A 45 7.95 7.67 -2.36
C LYS A 45 8.39 7.90 -0.91
N VAL A 46 8.05 6.96 -0.04
CA VAL A 46 8.41 7.03 1.37
C VAL A 46 9.36 5.90 1.72
N THR A 47 10.49 6.22 2.34
CA THR A 47 11.43 5.23 2.87
C THR A 47 11.32 5.17 4.39
N MET A 48 11.04 3.98 4.91
CA MET A 48 10.77 3.76 6.33
C MET A 48 11.91 3.01 7.00
N SER A 49 12.28 3.38 8.22
CA SER A 49 13.29 2.63 8.99
C SER A 49 12.80 1.27 9.46
N SER A 50 11.48 1.11 9.68
CA SER A 50 10.87 -0.15 10.09
C SER A 50 9.43 -0.28 9.62
N ILE A 51 9.02 -1.51 9.28
CA ILE A 51 7.64 -1.84 8.90
C ILE A 51 6.64 -1.60 10.04
N ALA A 52 7.11 -1.62 11.30
CA ALA A 52 6.28 -1.27 12.45
C ALA A 52 5.79 0.19 12.41
N GLN A 53 6.53 1.10 11.78
CA GLN A 53 6.09 2.49 11.62
C GLN A 53 4.87 2.57 10.70
N LEU A 54 4.85 1.82 9.61
CA LEU A 54 3.70 1.74 8.71
C LEU A 54 2.48 1.17 9.42
N ALA A 55 2.64 0.05 10.13
CA ALA A 55 1.52 -0.58 10.85
C ALA A 55 0.92 0.34 11.92
N ARG A 56 1.75 1.12 12.62
CA ARG A 56 1.32 2.11 13.61
C ARG A 56 0.60 3.28 12.96
N LEU A 57 1.12 3.83 11.86
CA LEU A 57 0.45 4.88 11.10
C LEU A 57 -0.95 4.44 10.68
N ILE A 58 -1.05 3.25 10.07
CA ILE A 58 -2.33 2.69 9.64
C ILE A 58 -3.27 2.54 10.85
N SER A 59 -2.77 1.97 11.97
CA SER A 59 -3.56 1.77 13.19
C SER A 59 -4.09 3.06 13.81
N ALA A 60 -3.40 4.18 13.59
CA ALA A 60 -3.76 5.47 14.15
C ALA A 60 -4.94 6.14 13.41
N LEU A 61 -5.40 5.58 12.29
CA LEU A 61 -6.50 6.14 11.49
C LEU A 61 -7.74 5.22 11.58
N PRO A 62 -8.57 5.34 12.63
CA PRO A 62 -9.64 4.38 12.90
C PRO A 62 -10.70 4.30 11.78
N GLY A 63 -10.95 5.41 11.08
CA GLY A 63 -11.91 5.49 9.96
C GLY A 63 -11.35 5.07 8.59
N MET A 64 -10.07 4.67 8.51
CA MET A 64 -9.40 4.41 7.22
C MET A 64 -10.01 3.23 6.47
N ARG A 65 -10.38 3.46 5.20
CA ARG A 65 -10.98 2.46 4.30
C ARG A 65 -10.21 2.30 2.99
N LYS A 66 -9.39 3.29 2.63
CA LYS A 66 -8.61 3.29 1.39
C LYS A 66 -7.14 3.50 1.71
N LEU A 67 -6.30 2.58 1.25
CA LEU A 67 -4.86 2.64 1.40
C LEU A 67 -4.20 2.59 0.03
N TYR A 68 -3.37 3.58 -0.25
CA TYR A 68 -2.60 3.67 -1.48
C TYR A 68 -1.11 3.71 -1.13
N CYS A 69 -0.36 2.70 -1.53
CA CYS A 69 1.08 2.58 -1.29
C CYS A 69 1.82 2.52 -2.63
N PHE A 70 2.69 3.51 -2.86
CA PHE A 70 3.45 3.66 -4.08
C PHE A 70 4.91 3.96 -3.78
N HIS A 71 5.85 3.24 -4.37
CA HIS A 71 7.28 3.48 -4.17
C HIS A 71 7.65 3.55 -2.67
N VAL A 72 7.10 2.63 -1.86
CA VAL A 72 7.33 2.60 -0.42
C VAL A 72 8.43 1.61 -0.11
N ASP A 73 9.53 2.08 0.46
CA ASP A 73 10.69 1.26 0.79
C ASP A 73 10.84 1.06 2.30
N CYS A 74 11.53 0.01 2.72
CA CYS A 74 11.82 -0.31 4.10
C CYS A 74 13.30 -0.69 4.26
N SER A 75 14.07 0.10 5.00
CA SER A 75 15.51 -0.14 5.21
C SER A 75 15.82 -1.22 6.25
N GLU A 76 14.79 -1.85 6.83
CA GLU A 76 14.93 -2.85 7.89
C GLU A 76 15.62 -4.12 7.34
N LYS A 77 16.88 -4.34 7.74
CA LYS A 77 17.72 -5.43 7.20
C LYS A 77 17.35 -6.82 7.73
N HIS A 78 16.69 -6.90 8.88
CA HIS A 78 16.33 -8.15 9.53
C HIS A 78 14.88 -8.04 10.00
N PRO A 79 14.00 -8.99 9.68
CA PRO A 79 12.62 -8.95 10.16
C PRO A 79 12.63 -9.11 11.68
N VAL A 80 12.43 -8.00 12.39
CA VAL A 80 12.09 -8.05 13.82
C VAL A 80 10.68 -8.63 13.91
N SER A 81 10.43 -9.50 14.91
CA SER A 81 9.17 -10.14 15.30
C SER A 81 7.90 -9.72 14.53
N PRO A 82 7.03 -10.66 14.10
CA PRO A 82 5.88 -10.36 13.24
C PRO A 82 5.08 -9.17 13.77
N VAL A 83 5.08 -8.09 12.98
CA VAL A 83 4.39 -6.86 13.33
C VAL A 83 2.90 -7.13 13.47
N CYS A 84 2.30 -6.67 14.56
CA CYS A 84 0.87 -6.80 14.79
C CYS A 84 0.07 -6.16 13.65
N LEU A 85 -1.02 -6.81 13.27
CA LEU A 85 -1.94 -6.26 12.28
C LEU A 85 -2.53 -4.93 12.77
N PRO A 86 -2.65 -3.92 11.89
CA PRO A 86 -3.32 -2.69 12.25
C PRO A 86 -4.75 -2.90 12.73
N ARG A 87 -5.17 -2.15 13.76
CA ARG A 87 -6.49 -2.33 14.40
C ARG A 87 -7.67 -2.18 13.44
N ASN A 88 -7.51 -1.36 12.43
CA ASN A 88 -8.47 -1.03 11.39
C ASN A 88 -8.35 -1.91 10.13
N SER A 89 -7.53 -2.97 10.14
CA SER A 89 -7.33 -3.84 8.96
C SER A 89 -8.65 -4.39 8.42
N ALA A 90 -9.58 -4.77 9.30
CA ALA A 90 -10.88 -5.32 8.93
C ALA A 90 -11.78 -4.33 8.15
N SER A 91 -11.51 -3.03 8.25
CA SER A 91 -12.30 -1.96 7.64
C SER A 91 -11.77 -1.52 6.27
N LEU A 92 -10.65 -2.08 5.80
CA LEU A 92 -10.06 -1.72 4.52
C LEU A 92 -10.92 -2.25 3.36
N GLU A 93 -11.36 -1.34 2.49
CA GLU A 93 -12.21 -1.63 1.32
C GLU A 93 -11.44 -1.51 0.00
N ILE A 94 -10.43 -0.63 -0.05
CA ILE A 94 -9.62 -0.37 -1.23
C ILE A 94 -8.15 -0.43 -0.87
N LEU A 95 -7.40 -1.25 -1.60
CA LEU A 95 -5.95 -1.32 -1.50
C LEU A 95 -5.32 -1.16 -2.88
N GLU A 96 -4.36 -0.25 -2.97
CA GLU A 96 -3.52 -0.06 -4.14
C GLU A 96 -2.04 -0.17 -3.77
N VAL A 97 -1.33 -1.06 -4.45
CA VAL A 97 0.06 -1.41 -4.14
C VAL A 97 0.91 -1.33 -5.42
N ARG A 98 1.93 -0.47 -5.43
CA ARG A 98 2.90 -0.44 -6.55
C ARG A 98 4.31 -0.16 -6.08
N TRP A 99 5.26 -0.94 -6.60
CA TRP A 99 6.70 -0.73 -6.39
C TRP A 99 7.06 -0.57 -4.91
N VAL A 100 6.56 -1.47 -4.05
CA VAL A 100 6.81 -1.43 -2.62
C VAL A 100 7.83 -2.49 -2.23
N ALA A 101 8.58 -2.26 -1.15
CA ALA A 101 9.55 -3.23 -0.65
C ALA A 101 8.88 -4.52 -0.15
N PRO A 102 9.58 -5.67 -0.21
CA PRO A 102 9.08 -6.96 0.28
C PRO A 102 8.37 -6.94 1.64
N ALA A 103 8.98 -6.31 2.64
CA ALA A 103 8.43 -6.26 3.98
C ALA A 103 7.11 -5.47 4.05
N VAL A 104 6.95 -4.47 3.17
CA VAL A 104 5.71 -3.71 3.02
C VAL A 104 4.63 -4.59 2.40
N GLU A 105 4.97 -5.35 1.36
CA GLU A 105 4.04 -6.31 0.73
C GLU A 105 3.55 -7.34 1.74
N ASP A 106 4.44 -7.95 2.52
CA ASP A 106 4.07 -8.96 3.51
C ASP A 106 3.10 -8.41 4.57
N LEU A 107 3.25 -7.15 4.98
CA LEU A 107 2.28 -6.50 5.86
C LEU A 107 0.93 -6.30 5.15
N LEU A 108 0.95 -5.78 3.92
CA LEU A 108 -0.26 -5.49 3.15
C LEU A 108 -1.03 -6.75 2.74
N VAL A 109 -0.35 -7.88 2.49
CA VAL A 109 -0.97 -9.20 2.27
C VAL A 109 -1.71 -9.63 3.53
N ARG A 110 -1.08 -9.52 4.72
CA ARG A 110 -1.75 -9.88 5.97
C ARG A 110 -2.93 -8.97 6.28
N ILE A 111 -2.82 -7.67 5.97
CA ILE A 111 -3.96 -6.74 6.07
C ILE A 111 -5.07 -7.19 5.12
N SER A 112 -4.73 -7.57 3.89
CA SER A 112 -5.68 -8.06 2.89
C SER A 112 -6.44 -9.28 3.39
N GLN A 113 -5.75 -10.26 3.98
CA GLN A 113 -6.35 -11.46 4.58
C GLN A 113 -7.35 -11.14 5.70
N ALA A 114 -7.08 -10.11 6.49
CA ALA A 114 -7.92 -9.70 7.62
C ALA A 114 -9.05 -8.73 7.22
N SER A 115 -9.06 -8.27 5.97
CA SER A 115 -9.94 -7.22 5.47
C SER A 115 -11.09 -7.74 4.63
N ARG A 116 -12.03 -6.86 4.27
CA ARG A 116 -13.07 -7.10 3.26
C ARG A 116 -12.80 -6.24 2.04
N LEU A 117 -11.63 -6.44 1.43
CA LEU A 117 -11.22 -5.67 0.26
C LEU A 117 -12.18 -5.87 -0.89
N ARG A 118 -12.82 -4.78 -1.34
CA ARG A 118 -13.71 -4.77 -2.51
C ARG A 118 -12.94 -4.46 -3.78
N LYS A 119 -11.90 -3.62 -3.67
CA LYS A 119 -11.09 -3.22 -4.82
C LYS A 119 -9.61 -3.42 -4.52
N LEU A 120 -8.96 -4.17 -5.39
CA LEU A 120 -7.53 -4.41 -5.34
C LEU A 120 -6.88 -3.87 -6.62
N TYR A 121 -5.84 -3.06 -6.44
CA TYR A 121 -5.04 -2.51 -7.51
C TYR A 121 -3.58 -2.91 -7.27
N PHE A 122 -2.93 -3.54 -8.23
CA PHE A 122 -1.48 -3.72 -8.16
C PHE A 122 -0.77 -3.50 -9.49
N GLY A 123 0.48 -3.06 -9.40
CA GLY A 123 1.39 -2.96 -10.52
C GLY A 123 2.04 -4.31 -10.79
N VAL A 124 2.01 -4.76 -12.03
CA VAL A 124 2.85 -5.88 -12.48
C VAL A 124 4.06 -5.25 -13.14
N ASP A 125 5.24 -5.51 -12.59
CA ASP A 125 6.49 -5.08 -13.22
C ASP A 125 6.65 -5.81 -14.55
N GLY A 126 6.92 -5.04 -15.60
CA GLY A 126 7.41 -5.57 -16.86
C GLY A 126 8.73 -6.32 -16.64
N GLU A 127 9.00 -7.31 -17.46
CA GLU A 127 9.99 -8.40 -17.33
C GLU A 127 11.48 -7.95 -17.33
N GLY A 128 11.77 -6.67 -17.04
CA GLY A 128 13.07 -6.03 -17.23
C GLY A 128 14.04 -6.02 -16.04
N THR A 129 13.65 -6.46 -14.85
CA THR A 129 14.61 -6.70 -13.75
C THR A 129 14.53 -8.15 -13.33
N SER A 130 15.68 -8.80 -13.23
CA SER A 130 15.96 -10.23 -13.07
C SER A 130 15.45 -10.89 -11.77
N SER A 131 14.25 -10.54 -11.32
CA SER A 131 13.53 -11.11 -10.17
C SER A 131 12.05 -11.41 -10.49
N SER A 132 11.74 -11.81 -11.73
CA SER A 132 10.34 -12.06 -12.17
C SER A 132 9.64 -13.15 -11.33
N ALA A 133 10.39 -14.12 -10.78
CA ALA A 133 9.84 -15.14 -9.89
C ALA A 133 9.33 -14.58 -8.55
N GLY A 134 10.00 -13.56 -7.99
CA GLY A 134 9.62 -12.97 -6.70
C GLY A 134 8.38 -12.07 -6.80
N SER A 135 8.27 -11.30 -7.88
CA SER A 135 7.14 -10.39 -8.13
C SER A 135 5.84 -11.14 -8.44
N SER A 136 5.92 -12.22 -9.24
CA SER A 136 4.79 -13.08 -9.57
C SER A 136 4.21 -13.80 -8.34
N LEU A 137 5.08 -14.35 -7.48
CA LEU A 137 4.67 -15.07 -6.26
C LEU A 137 3.90 -14.15 -5.29
N ARG A 138 4.30 -12.88 -5.19
CA ARG A 138 3.68 -11.92 -4.26
C ARG A 138 2.40 -11.32 -4.78
N SER A 139 2.32 -11.08 -6.09
CA SER A 139 1.05 -10.73 -6.74
C SER A 139 0.00 -11.83 -6.51
N GLN A 140 0.40 -13.10 -6.61
CA GLN A 140 -0.47 -14.22 -6.27
C GLN A 140 -0.90 -14.21 -4.79
N ALA A 141 0.03 -13.91 -3.87
CA ALA A 141 -0.31 -13.83 -2.44
C ALA A 141 -1.38 -12.76 -2.14
N PHE A 142 -1.37 -11.61 -2.84
CA PHE A 142 -2.45 -10.62 -2.72
C PHE A 142 -3.78 -11.13 -3.26
N LEU A 143 -3.76 -11.81 -4.41
CA LEU A 143 -4.96 -12.41 -4.99
C LEU A 143 -5.56 -13.45 -4.04
N ASP A 144 -4.74 -14.38 -3.54
CA ASP A 144 -5.19 -15.43 -2.62
C ASP A 144 -5.71 -14.84 -1.31
N ALA A 145 -5.03 -13.84 -0.77
CA ALA A 145 -5.42 -13.14 0.46
C ALA A 145 -6.78 -12.43 0.37
N SER A 146 -7.17 -12.01 -0.84
CA SER A 146 -8.32 -11.13 -1.06
C SER A 146 -9.43 -11.78 -1.90
N ALA A 147 -9.20 -13.01 -2.39
CA ALA A 147 -10.07 -13.76 -3.30
C ALA A 147 -11.52 -13.86 -2.82
N ALA A 148 -11.74 -13.98 -1.50
CA ALA A 148 -13.08 -14.12 -0.93
C ALA A 148 -13.91 -12.84 -0.94
N SER A 149 -13.30 -11.67 -1.18
CA SER A 149 -13.96 -10.36 -1.01
C SER A 149 -13.82 -9.39 -2.18
N VAL A 150 -12.81 -9.57 -3.06
CA VAL A 150 -12.55 -8.61 -4.14
C VAL A 150 -13.61 -8.70 -5.23
N GLU A 151 -14.25 -7.56 -5.48
CA GLU A 151 -15.23 -7.37 -6.55
C GLU A 151 -14.56 -6.84 -7.83
N VAL A 152 -13.55 -5.97 -7.65
CA VAL A 152 -12.86 -5.29 -8.75
C VAL A 152 -11.35 -5.47 -8.61
N LEU A 153 -10.76 -6.11 -9.63
CA LEU A 153 -9.32 -6.25 -9.77
C LEU A 153 -8.83 -5.34 -10.89
N ILE A 154 -7.86 -4.48 -10.58
CA ILE A 154 -7.24 -3.58 -11.55
C ILE A 154 -5.75 -3.83 -11.62
N LEU A 155 -5.28 -4.24 -12.79
CA LEU A 155 -3.87 -4.49 -13.06
C LEU A 155 -3.30 -3.32 -13.85
N ARG A 156 -2.20 -2.77 -13.36
CA ARG A 156 -1.41 -1.80 -14.09
C ARG A 156 -0.15 -2.49 -14.60
N ILE A 157 -0.08 -2.64 -15.91
CA ILE A 157 1.08 -3.26 -16.58
C ILE A 157 1.92 -2.12 -17.13
N ALA A 158 3.12 -1.95 -16.60
CA ALA A 158 4.10 -1.04 -17.21
C ALA A 158 4.64 -1.73 -18.48
N PRO A 159 4.58 -1.08 -19.66
CA PRO A 159 5.23 -1.62 -20.85
C PRO A 159 6.74 -1.68 -20.60
N ASP A 160 7.38 -2.81 -20.97
CA ASP A 160 8.83 -2.97 -20.88
C ASP A 160 9.53 -1.80 -21.56
N SER A 161 10.35 -1.07 -20.80
CA SER A 161 11.12 0.07 -21.30
C SER A 161 12.38 -0.39 -22.05
N SER A 162 12.27 -1.41 -22.92
CA SER A 162 13.36 -1.85 -23.80
C SER A 162 13.24 -1.26 -25.21
N VAL A 163 12.66 -0.08 -25.34
CA VAL A 163 12.77 0.69 -26.58
C VAL A 163 13.97 1.61 -26.44
N ASP A 164 15.02 1.29 -27.20
CA ASP A 164 16.24 2.08 -27.34
C ASP A 164 15.95 3.59 -27.36
N SER A 165 16.73 4.29 -26.54
CA SER A 165 16.69 5.73 -26.35
C SER A 165 16.78 6.46 -27.69
N HIS A 166 15.67 7.00 -28.18
CA HIS A 166 15.63 8.27 -28.93
C HIS A 166 14.22 8.87 -29.14
N ALA A 167 13.14 8.24 -28.65
CA ALA A 167 11.81 8.85 -28.67
C ALA A 167 11.41 9.28 -27.25
N VAL A 168 11.41 10.60 -27.02
CA VAL A 168 10.71 11.21 -25.90
C VAL A 168 9.23 10.96 -26.12
N ASP A 169 8.67 9.93 -25.50
CA ASP A 169 7.23 9.87 -25.31
C ASP A 169 6.87 9.16 -24.02
N SER A 170 6.00 9.82 -23.26
CA SER A 170 5.48 9.43 -21.96
C SER A 170 4.83 8.05 -22.02
N THR A 171 5.50 7.02 -21.48
CA THR A 171 4.95 5.67 -21.39
C THR A 171 3.79 5.61 -20.38
N VAL A 172 2.58 5.81 -20.89
CA VAL A 172 1.33 5.63 -20.14
C VAL A 172 1.06 4.13 -20.01
N GLY A 173 1.22 3.58 -18.80
CA GLY A 173 0.85 2.19 -18.51
C GLY A 173 -0.62 1.89 -18.83
N LYS A 174 -0.90 0.72 -19.43
CA LYS A 174 -2.26 0.28 -19.76
C LYS A 174 -2.98 -0.18 -18.50
N LEU A 175 -4.24 0.23 -18.35
CA LEU A 175 -5.11 -0.14 -17.25
C LEU A 175 -6.02 -1.29 -17.69
N TYR A 176 -5.94 -2.43 -17.01
CA TYR A 176 -6.86 -3.55 -17.23
C TYR A 176 -7.79 -3.69 -16.02
N THR A 177 -9.10 -3.72 -16.25
CA THR A 177 -10.12 -3.90 -15.20
C THR A 177 -10.81 -5.24 -15.40
N PHE A 178 -10.79 -6.08 -14.38
CA PHE A 178 -11.48 -7.37 -14.37
C PHE A 178 -12.56 -7.34 -13.29
N ALA A 179 -13.81 -7.64 -13.67
CA ALA A 179 -14.86 -7.93 -12.72
C ALA A 179 -14.79 -9.41 -12.38
N LEU A 180 -14.47 -9.75 -11.13
CA LEU A 180 -14.45 -11.15 -10.69
C LEU A 180 -15.90 -11.61 -10.48
N ARG A 181 -16.40 -12.49 -11.35
CA ARG A 181 -17.64 -13.23 -11.07
C ARG A 181 -17.30 -14.33 -10.07
N LEU A 182 -17.62 -14.10 -8.80
CA LEU A 182 -17.58 -15.15 -7.77
C LEU A 182 -18.66 -16.19 -8.11
N SER A 183 -18.25 -17.35 -8.62
CA SER A 183 -19.10 -18.53 -8.71
C SER A 183 -19.34 -19.06 -7.29
N HIS A 184 -20.61 -19.03 -6.87
CA HIS A 184 -21.13 -19.58 -5.63
C HIS A 184 -21.03 -21.11 -5.57
#